data_AF-A0A6L6IR21-F1
#
_entry.id   AF-A0A6L6IR21-F1
#
_cell.length_a   1.000
_cell.length_b   1.000
_cell.length_c   1.000
_cell.angle_alpha   90.00
_cell.angle_beta   90.00
_cell.angle_gamma   90.00
#
_symmetry.space_group_name_H-M   'P 1'
#
loop_
_entity.id
_entity.type
_entity.pdbx_description
1 polymer ?
#
loop_
_entity_poly.entity_id
_entity_poly.type
_entity_poly.pdbx_seq_one_letter_code
_entity_poly.pdbx_strand_id
1 'polypeptide(L)' 'MRLFNPVTMTEVIPGFHDTKGAIELPEDNWFFTTSEIKKGKKLAVNEDGEPILIEVSQQD' A
#
# COMPACT_ATOMS: atom_id res chain seq x y z
N MET A 1 0.25 7.27 12.95
CA MET A 1 1.10 6.48 12.01
C MET A 1 0.45 5.14 11.78
N ARG A 2 0.50 4.60 10.56
CA ARG A 2 -0.04 3.28 10.21
C ARG A 2 1.06 2.38 9.65
N LEU A 3 0.94 1.07 9.86
CA LEU A 3 1.93 0.10 9.36
C LEU A 3 1.44 -0.52 8.05
N PHE A 4 2.30 -0.53 7.03
CA PHE A 4 2.03 -1.13 5.73
C PHE A 4 2.98 -2.30 5.47
N ASN A 5 2.45 -3.41 4.95
CA ASN A 5 3.26 -4.55 4.53
C ASN A 5 3.54 -4.44 3.01
N PRO A 6 4.80 -4.20 2.60
CA PRO A 6 5.16 -4.09 1.18
C PRO A 6 5.06 -5.41 0.41
N VAL A 7 5.09 -6.55 1.11
CA VAL A 7 5.01 -7.88 0.47
C VAL A 7 3.57 -8.23 0.14
N THR A 8 2.67 -8.08 1.12
CA THR A 8 1.25 -8.39 0.94
C THR A 8 0.44 -7.22 0.40
N MET A 9 1.02 -6.00 0.40
CA MET A 9 0.38 -4.74 0.00
C MET A 9 -0.87 -4.41 0.83
N THR A 10 -0.83 -4.69 2.14
CA THR A 10 -1.97 -4.53 3.06
C THR A 10 -1.63 -3.71 4.31
N GLU A 11 -2.66 -3.21 4.98
CA GLU A 11 -2.55 -2.68 6.34
C GLU A 11 -2.07 -3.74 7.33
N VAL A 12 -1.12 -3.37 8.17
CA VAL A 12 -0.64 -4.17 9.30
C VAL A 12 -1.24 -3.58 10.57
N ILE A 13 -1.98 -4.41 11.30
CA ILE A 13 -2.59 -4.03 12.57
C ILE A 13 -1.78 -4.70 13.68
N PRO A 14 -1.01 -3.95 14.50
CA PRO A 14 -0.27 -4.52 15.62
C PRO A 14 -1.17 -5.36 16.53
N GLY A 15 -0.69 -6.55 16.91
CA GLY A 15 -1.46 -7.50 17.73
C GLY A 15 -2.38 -8.43 16.93
N PHE A 16 -2.62 -8.16 15.65
CA PHE A 16 -3.35 -9.05 14.73
C PHE A 16 -2.45 -9.59 13.61
N HIS A 17 -1.61 -8.72 13.03
CA HIS A 17 -0.69 -9.08 11.94
C HIS A 17 0.75 -9.15 12.43
N ASP A 18 1.58 -9.93 11.74
CA ASP A 18 3.04 -9.85 11.91
C ASP A 18 3.53 -8.49 11.41
N THR A 19 4.24 -7.76 12.27
CA THR A 19 4.80 -6.44 11.96
C THR A 19 6.18 -6.52 11.33
N LYS A 20 6.75 -7.72 11.17
CA LYS A 20 8.09 -7.90 10.60
C LYS A 20 8.12 -7.45 9.13
N GLY A 21 9.00 -6.49 8.85
CA GLY A 21 9.13 -5.92 7.50
C GLY A 21 8.01 -4.96 7.11
N ALA A 22 7.14 -4.59 8.05
CA ALA A 22 6.20 -3.50 7.86
C ALA A 22 6.94 -2.15 7.91
N ILE A 23 6.46 -1.19 7.12
CA ILE A 23 6.95 0.19 7.13
C ILE A 23 5.91 1.10 7.80
N GLU A 24 6.38 2.17 8.44
CA GLU A 24 5.52 3.18 9.04
C GLU A 24 5.20 4.28 8.03
N LEU A 25 3.91 4.55 7.84
CA LEU A 25 3.42 5.62 6.99
C LEU A 25 2.67 6.68 7.81
N PRO A 26 2.75 7.96 7.42
CA PRO A 26 1.85 9.00 7.89
C PRO A 26 0.39 8.58 7.69
N GLU A 27 -0.49 8.95 8.62
CA GLU A 27 -1.92 8.67 8.49
C GLU A 27 -2.54 9.28 7.22
N ASP A 28 -1.98 10.39 6.76
CA ASP A 28 -2.43 11.09 5.56
C ASP A 28 -1.99 10.40 4.25
N ASN A 29 -0.99 9.50 4.31
CA ASN A 29 -0.48 8.76 3.15
C ASN A 29 -1.21 7.42 2.94
N TRP A 30 -2.44 7.29 3.47
CA TRP A 30 -3.12 6.00 3.51
C TRP A 30 -4.05 5.75 2.32
N PHE A 31 -3.64 4.82 1.44
CA PHE A 31 -4.37 4.43 0.23
C PHE A 31 -5.70 3.70 0.51
N PHE A 32 -5.93 3.17 1.72
CA PHE A 32 -7.21 2.54 2.09
C PHE A 32 -8.30 3.52 2.52
N THR A 33 -8.01 4.84 2.51
CA THR A 33 -9.06 5.85 2.69
C THR A 33 -9.95 5.97 1.46
N THR A 34 -9.45 5.56 0.29
CA THR A 34 -10.24 5.45 -0.93
C THR A 34 -10.88 4.08 -1.02
N SER A 35 -12.19 4.03 -1.27
CA SER A 35 -12.94 2.77 -1.41
C SER A 35 -12.56 1.96 -2.67
N GLU A 36 -11.94 2.62 -3.64
CA GLU A 36 -11.54 2.03 -4.91
C GLU A 36 -10.25 2.66 -5.44
N ILE A 37 -9.41 1.83 -6.08
CA ILE A 37 -8.29 2.32 -6.88
C ILE A 37 -8.86 2.76 -8.23
N LYS A 38 -8.56 4.00 -8.65
CA LYS A 38 -9.03 4.54 -9.94
C LYS A 38 -8.70 3.57 -11.08
N LYS A 39 -9.65 3.39 -11.99
CA LYS A 39 -9.48 2.57 -13.20
C LYS A 39 -8.22 3.01 -13.96
N GLY A 40 -7.42 2.04 -14.38
CA GLY A 40 -6.15 2.28 -15.05
C GLY A 40 -4.97 2.49 -14.09
N LYS A 41 -5.20 2.50 -12.77
CA LYS A 41 -4.12 2.52 -11.76
C LYS A 41 -4.07 1.19 -11.00
N LYS A 42 -2.89 0.86 -10.48
CA LYS A 42 -2.66 -0.29 -9.61
C LYS A 42 -1.76 0.11 -8.44
N LEU A 43 -2.04 -0.45 -7.27
CA LEU A 43 -1.16 -0.35 -6.12
C LEU A 43 0.12 -1.17 -6.39
N ALA A 44 1.25 -0.52 -6.22
CA ALA A 44 2.58 -1.10 -6.28
C ALA A 44 3.41 -0.58 -5.10
N VAL A 45 4.64 -1.05 -5.00
CA VAL A 45 5.57 -0.69 -3.94
C VAL A 45 6.84 -0.17 -4.59
N ASN A 46 7.35 0.97 -4.12
CA ASN A 46 8.61 1.55 -4.60
C ASN A 46 9.83 0.85 -3.97
N GLU A 47 11.03 1.31 -4.32
CA GLU A 47 12.29 0.75 -3.78
C GLU A 47 12.44 0.95 -2.26
N ASP A 48 11.79 1.96 -1.70
CA ASP A 48 11.78 2.28 -0.27
C ASP A 48 10.72 1.47 0.52
N GLY A 49 9.94 0.63 -0.16
CA GLY A 49 8.86 -0.15 0.46
C GLY A 49 7.53 0.61 0.62
N GLU A 50 7.45 1.84 0.13
CA GLU A 50 6.26 2.68 0.22
C GLU A 50 5.24 2.33 -0.87
N PRO A 51 3.94 2.37 -0.53
CA PRO A 51 2.88 2.17 -1.50
C PRO A 51 2.81 3.33 -2.49
N ILE A 52 2.77 3.01 -3.78
CA ILE A 52 2.62 3.96 -4.88
C ILE A 52 1.52 3.49 -5.83
N LEU A 53 0.88 4.42 -6.54
CA LEU A 53 -0.04 4.10 -7.64
C LEU A 53 0.70 4.19 -8.96
N ILE A 54 0.76 3.08 -9.68
CA ILE A 54 1.31 3.02 -11.05
C ILE A 54 0.16 2.96 -12.07
N GLU A 55 0.39 3.53 -13.24
CA GLU A 55 -0.51 3.35 -14.38
C GLU A 55 -0.37 1.92 -14.91
N VAL A 56 -1.49 1.26 -15.14
CA VAL A 56 -1.56 -0.03 -15.82
C VAL A 56 -1.89 0.28 -17.26
N SER A 57 -0.87 0.25 -18.12
CA SER A 57 -1.10 0.22 -19.56
C SER A 57 -1.96 -1.01 -19.84
N GLN A 58 -3.20 -0.82 -20.28
CA GLN A 58 -3.95 -1.91 -20.90
C GLN A 58 -3.20 -2.25 -22.18
N GLN A 59 -2.32 -3.27 -22.13
CA GLN A 59 -1.96 -3.98 -23.35
C GLN A 59 -3.15 -4.90 -23.63
N ASP A 60 -3.91 -4.52 -24.65
CA ASP A 60 -5.00 -5.30 -25.25
C ASP A 60 -4.54 -6.70 -25.69
#